data_AF-A0A368NH24-F1
#
_entry.id   AF-A0A368NH24-F1
#
_cell.length_a   1.000
_cell.length_b   1.000
_cell.length_c   1.000
_cell.angle_alpha   90.00
_cell.angle_beta   90.00
_cell.angle_gamma   90.00
#
_symmetry.space_group_name_H-M   'P 1'
#
loop_
_entity.id
_entity.type
_entity.pdbx_description
1 polymer ?
#
loop_
_entity_poly.entity_id
_entity_poly.type
_entity_poly.pdbx_seq_one_letter_code
_entity_poly.pdbx_strand_id
1 'polypeptide(L)'
;MTHGDLHYILQTLYDAGGRDVNAKDLPWSTGMTPAILQALNMLYMTRSERGDDKLFSLTRSGYGAIGQEPPVLFPFLRKLFR
;
A
#
# COMPACT_ATOMS: atom_id res chain seq x y z
N MET A 1 -0.52 -16.60 11.49
CA MET A 1 -0.73 -15.47 10.56
C MET A 1 -0.16 -15.89 9.23
N THR A 2 -0.99 -15.96 8.20
CA THR A 2 -0.66 -16.66 6.96
C THR A 2 -0.17 -15.69 5.89
N HIS A 3 0.53 -16.19 4.88
CA HIS A 3 0.94 -15.40 3.71
C HIS A 3 -0.26 -14.76 2.99
N GLY A 4 -1.46 -15.36 3.12
CA GLY A 4 -2.72 -14.82 2.59
C GLY A 4 -3.13 -13.50 3.25
N ASP A 5 -2.85 -13.31 4.54
CA ASP A 5 -3.21 -12.09 5.26
C ASP A 5 -2.40 -10.89 4.76
N LEU A 6 -1.11 -11.08 4.47
CA LEU A 6 -0.24 -10.03 3.94
C LEU A 6 -0.65 -9.60 2.53
N HIS A 7 -0.87 -10.56 1.63
CA HIS A 7 -1.31 -10.27 0.28
C HIS A 7 -2.66 -9.55 0.29
N TYR A 8 -3.60 -9.98 1.14
CA TYR A 8 -4.90 -9.33 1.28
C TYR A 8 -4.77 -7.86 1.70
N ILE A 9 -3.93 -7.54 2.69
CA ILE A 9 -3.69 -6.16 3.15
C ILE A 9 -3.20 -5.28 1.99
N LEU A 10 -2.20 -5.74 1.24
CA LEU A 10 -1.61 -4.98 0.14
C LEU A 10 -2.57 -4.82 -1.04
N GLN A 11 -3.29 -5.88 -1.41
CA GLN A 11 -4.28 -5.85 -2.48
C GLN A 11 -5.42 -4.89 -2.14
N THR A 12 -5.93 -4.94 -0.91
CA THR A 12 -7.00 -4.04 -0.47
C THR A 12 -6.56 -2.58 -0.51
N LEU A 13 -5.31 -2.28 -0.12
CA LEU A 13 -4.76 -0.93 -0.22
C LEU A 13 -4.60 -0.49 -1.69
N TYR A 14 -4.17 -1.40 -2.57
CA TYR A 14 -4.08 -1.16 -4.01
C TYR A 14 -5.46 -0.82 -4.60
N ASP A 15 -6.47 -1.64 -4.32
CA ASP A 15 -7.84 -1.46 -4.83
C ASP A 15 -8.46 -0.14 -4.36
N ALA A 16 -8.07 0.35 -3.19
CA ALA A 16 -8.48 1.65 -2.65
C ALA A 16 -7.70 2.85 -3.24
N GLY A 17 -6.81 2.63 -4.20
CA GLY A 17 -6.04 3.67 -4.90
C GLY A 17 -4.56 3.75 -4.52
N GLY A 18 -4.10 2.95 -3.56
CA GLY A 18 -2.68 2.70 -3.28
C GLY A 18 -1.86 3.88 -2.76
N ARG A 19 -2.46 5.06 -2.56
CA ARG A 19 -1.78 6.27 -2.08
C ARG A 19 -2.69 7.11 -1.19
N ASP A 20 -2.15 7.52 -0.05
CA ASP A 20 -2.80 8.37 0.96
C ASP A 20 -4.22 7.91 1.33
N VAL A 21 -4.43 6.60 1.36
CA VAL A 21 -5.72 5.97 1.67
C VAL A 21 -5.93 5.99 3.17
N ASN A 22 -7.09 6.47 3.61
CA ASN A 22 -7.39 6.52 5.03
C ASN A 22 -7.64 5.12 5.59
N ALA A 23 -7.13 4.86 6.79
CA ALA A 23 -7.37 3.64 7.54
C ALA A 23 -8.87 3.31 7.70
N LYS A 24 -9.71 4.34 7.83
CA LYS A 24 -11.17 4.19 7.99
C LYS A 24 -11.89 3.71 6.72
N ASP A 25 -11.26 3.89 5.56
CA ASP A 25 -11.81 3.50 4.25
C ASP A 25 -11.39 2.08 3.86
N LEU A 26 -10.54 1.44 4.67
CA LEU A 26 -10.05 0.08 4.46
C LEU A 26 -10.85 -0.91 5.31
N PRO A 27 -11.27 -2.07 4.74
CA PRO A 27 -12.00 -3.11 5.47
C PRO A 27 -11.09 -3.92 6.42
N TRP A 28 -10.10 -3.26 7.03
CA TRP A 28 -9.17 -3.89 7.95
C TRP A 28 -9.77 -3.97 9.35
N SER A 29 -9.63 -5.13 9.97
CA SER A 29 -10.06 -5.35 11.36
C SER A 29 -8.86 -5.40 12.30
N THR A 30 -9.10 -5.28 13.60
CA THR A 30 -8.06 -5.36 14.65
C THR A 30 -7.28 -6.68 14.60
N GLY A 31 -7.92 -7.78 14.17
CA GLY A 31 -7.27 -9.08 14.00
C GLY A 31 -6.19 -9.09 12.91
N MET A 32 -6.22 -8.13 11.98
CA MET A 32 -5.22 -8.00 10.90
C MET A 32 -4.00 -7.16 11.31
N THR A 33 -3.97 -6.61 12.52
CA THR A 33 -2.87 -5.76 13.03
C THR A 33 -1.49 -6.36 12.78
N PRO A 34 -1.21 -7.65 13.04
CA PRO A 34 0.15 -8.12 12.85
C PRO A 34 0.52 -8.25 11.37
N ALA A 35 -0.43 -8.44 10.44
CA ALA A 35 -0.18 -8.42 8.99
C ALA A 35 0.09 -6.99 8.48
N ILE A 36 -0.63 -6.01 9.01
CA ILE A 36 -0.38 -4.59 8.77
C ILE A 36 1.02 -4.20 9.25
N LEU A 37 1.40 -4.62 10.47
CA LEU A 37 2.75 -4.37 11.00
C LEU A 37 3.82 -5.09 10.17
N GLN A 38 3.55 -6.30 9.70
CA GLN A 38 4.44 -7.01 8.81
C GLN A 38 4.65 -6.25 7.48
N ALA A 39 3.57 -5.77 6.84
CA ALA A 39 3.66 -4.96 5.63
C ALA A 39 4.46 -3.66 5.82
N LEU A 40 4.32 -3.00 6.98
CA LEU A 40 5.12 -1.83 7.34
C LEU A 40 6.59 -2.20 7.54
N ASN A 41 6.88 -3.27 8.29
CA ASN A 41 8.25 -3.72 8.56
C ASN A 41 9.00 -4.17 7.30
N MET A 42 8.28 -4.77 6.34
CA MET A 42 8.81 -5.16 5.04
C MET A 42 8.92 -3.99 4.06
N LEU A 43 8.54 -2.78 4.49
CA LEU A 43 8.53 -1.57 3.68
C LEU A 43 7.67 -1.70 2.42
N TYR A 44 6.62 -2.54 2.45
CA TYR A 44 5.65 -2.67 1.37
C TYR A 44 4.62 -1.55 1.37
N MET A 45 4.41 -0.92 2.52
CA MET A 45 3.60 0.29 2.62
C MET A 45 4.21 1.24 3.64
N THR A 46 3.78 2.50 3.58
CA THR A 46 4.09 3.53 4.57
C THR A 46 2.83 3.96 5.30
N ARG A 47 3.02 4.55 6.47
CA ARG A 47 1.96 5.18 7.26
C ARG A 47 2.34 6.64 7.51
N SER A 48 1.38 7.54 7.33
CA SER A 48 1.47 8.93 7.77
C SER A 48 0.25 9.31 8.60
N GLU A 49 0.41 10.36 9.40
CA GLU A 49 -0.67 10.90 10.24
C GLU A 49 -0.94 12.34 9.81
N ARG A 50 -2.22 12.69 9.65
CA ARG A 50 -2.66 14.04 9.27
C ARG A 50 -3.84 14.43 10.14
N GLY A 51 -3.56 15.11 11.26
CA GLY A 51 -4.58 15.31 12.30
C GLY A 51 -4.99 13.97 12.89
N ASP A 52 -6.29 13.68 12.89
CA ASP A 52 -6.83 12.41 13.38
C ASP A 52 -6.82 11.29 12.33
N ASP A 53 -6.48 11.62 11.08
CA ASP A 53 -6.46 10.65 9.99
C ASP A 53 -5.13 9.88 9.94
N LYS A 54 -5.23 8.55 9.82
CA LYS A 54 -4.11 7.65 9.54
C LYS A 54 -4.16 7.26 8.08
N LEU A 55 -3.13 7.63 7.32
CA LEU A 55 -3.07 7.41 5.89
C LEU A 55 -2.03 6.34 5.57
N PHE A 56 -2.32 5.52 4.57
CA PHE A 56 -1.46 4.45 4.09
C PHE A 56 -1.18 4.59 2.59
N SER A 57 0.05 4.29 2.19
CA SER A 57 0.48 4.30 0.79
C SER A 57 1.31 3.07 0.48
N LEU A 58 1.10 2.47 -0.69
CA LEU A 58 1.97 1.42 -1.20
C LEU A 58 3.32 2.00 -1.64
N THR A 59 4.40 1.30 -1.30
CA THR A 59 5.72 1.55 -1.88
C THR A 59 5.88 0.77 -3.17
N ARG A 60 6.93 1.08 -3.94
CA ARG A 60 7.30 0.28 -5.13
C ARG A 60 7.43 -1.22 -4.81
N SER A 61 8.02 -1.59 -3.67
CA SER A 61 8.15 -3.00 -3.27
C SER A 61 6.79 -3.60 -2.90
N GLY A 62 5.87 -2.82 -2.32
CA GLY A 62 4.50 -3.26 -2.06
C GLY A 62 3.72 -3.59 -3.33
N TYR A 63 3.79 -2.73 -4.35
CA TYR A 63 3.21 -3.04 -5.66
C TYR A 63 3.79 -4.35 -6.22
N GLY A 64 5.12 -4.52 -6.16
CA GLY A 64 5.78 -5.74 -6.63
C GLY A 64 5.38 -7.00 -5.85
N ALA A 65 5.12 -6.89 -4.54
CA ALA A 65 4.73 -8.02 -3.70
C ALA A 65 3.34 -8.60 -4.04
N ILE A 66 2.49 -7.81 -4.72
CA ILE A 66 1.19 -8.25 -5.26
C ILE A 66 1.20 -8.37 -6.79
N GLY A 67 2.39 -8.36 -7.41
CA GLY A 67 2.53 -8.48 -8.86
C GLY A 67 1.99 -7.30 -9.68
N GLN A 68 1.84 -6.13 -9.05
CA GLN A 68 1.36 -4.90 -9.69
C GLN A 68 2.51 -3.96 -10.06
N GLU A 69 2.30 -3.12 -11.07
CA GLU A 69 3.21 -2.03 -11.38
C GLU A 69 2.85 -0.77 -10.56
N PRO A 70 3.84 -0.06 -9.99
CA PRO A 70 3.58 1.21 -9.33
C PRO A 70 3.15 2.28 -10.36
N PRO A 71 2.30 3.25 -9.96
CA PRO A 71 1.91 4.35 -10.83
C PRO A 71 3.14 5.12 -11.31
N VAL A 72 3.16 5.45 -12.60
CA VAL A 72 4.28 6.16 -13.22
C VAL A 72 4.29 7.60 -12.68
N LEU A 73 5.29 7.93 -11.86
CA LEU A 73 5.45 9.27 -11.28
C LEU A 73 5.52 10.39 -12.33
N PHE A 74 5.99 10.08 -13.54
CA PHE A 74 6.11 11.03 -14.64
C PHE A 74 5.84 10.35 -15.99
N PRO A 75 4.58 10.20 -16.41
CA PRO A 75 4.26 9.56 -17.69
C PRO A 75 4.86 10.32 -18.90
N PHE A 76 5.12 11.62 -18.75
CA PHE A 76 5.71 12.47 -19.78
C PHE A 76 7.23 12.26 -19.99
N LEU A 77 7.98 11.80 -18.98
CA LEU A 77 9.43 11.55 -19.12
C LEU A 77 9.75 10.34 -20.00
N ARG A 78 8.79 9.42 -20.22
CA ARG A 78 8.97 8.31 -21.17
C ARG A 78 9.17 8.77 -22.62
N LYS A 79 8.74 10.00 -22.96
CA LYS A 79 8.83 10.54 -24.33
C LYS A 79 10.17 11.22 -24.65
N LEU A 80 10.99 11.52 -23.64
CA LEU A 80 12.29 12.20 -23.81
C LEU A 80 13.44 11.26 -24.16
N PHE A 81 13.25 9.94 -24.00
CA PHE A 81 14.25 8.92 -24.30
C PHE A 81 13.87 8.06 -25.52
N ARG A 82 13.06 8.58 -26.45
CA ARG A 82 12.71 7.91 -27.71
C ARG A 82 13.19 8.71 -28.90
#